data_AF-A0A6P6VAG3-F1
#
_entry.id   AF-A0A6P6VAG3-F1
#
_cell.length_a   1.000
_cell.length_b   1.000
_cell.length_c   1.000
_cell.angle_alpha   90.00
_cell.angle_beta   90.00
_cell.angle_gamma   90.00
#
_symmetry.space_group_name_H-M   'P 1'
#
loop_
_entity.id
_entity.type
_entity.pdbx_description
1 polymer ?
#
loop_
_entity_poly.entity_id
_entity_poly.type
_entity_poly.pdbx_seq_one_letter_code
_entity_poly.pdbx_strand_id
1 'polypeptide(L)'
;MEGEEAKLLLGFPPHSHPSPSQVKTAYKSKVWDTHPDRFPPHLKSKAEHRFKLISEAYACLRSASYSKVVRSGVPRACGSGGHRALIAAPFLLIVLSTVAFGGSIVTRSYKRQKEAYPSHNPFLP
;
A
#
# COMPACT_ATOMS: atom_id res chain seq x y z
N MET A 1 18.28 -0.94 7.63
CA MET A 1 19.34 -1.33 6.68
C MET A 1 20.01 -0.07 6.17
N GLU A 2 21.31 0.02 6.36
CA GLU A 2 22.11 1.07 5.74
C GLU A 2 22.29 0.77 4.24
N GLY A 3 22.44 1.81 3.42
CA GLY A 3 22.61 1.63 1.96
C GLY A 3 23.84 0.80 1.62
N GLU A 4 24.90 0.90 2.43
CA GLU A 4 26.16 0.15 2.29
C GLU A 4 25.98 -1.34 2.61
N GLU A 5 25.23 -1.65 3.67
CA GLU A 5 24.85 -3.01 4.05
C GLU A 5 24.00 -3.66 2.95
N ALA A 6 23.06 -2.92 2.38
CA ALA A 6 22.23 -3.39 1.27
C ALA A 6 23.05 -3.71 0.00
N LYS A 7 24.10 -2.92 -0.28
CA LYS A 7 25.04 -3.20 -1.38
C LYS A 7 25.79 -4.51 -1.12
N LEU A 8 26.33 -4.68 0.09
CA LEU A 8 27.08 -5.86 0.48
C LEU A 8 26.23 -7.14 0.35
N LEU A 9 24.96 -7.09 0.75
CA LEU A 9 24.03 -8.23 0.64
C LEU A 9 23.76 -8.67 -0.80
N LEU A 10 23.71 -7.72 -1.75
CA LEU A 10 23.60 -8.03 -3.17
C LEU A 10 24.95 -8.40 -3.83
N GLY A 11 26.07 -8.28 -3.10
CA GLY A 11 27.41 -8.60 -3.58
C GLY A 11 28.14 -7.43 -4.24
N PHE A 12 27.71 -6.20 -3.98
CA PHE A 12 28.39 -4.99 -4.44
C PHE A 12 29.37 -4.47 -3.39
N PRO A 13 30.50 -3.87 -3.80
CA PRO A 13 31.38 -3.15 -2.89
C PRO A 13 30.65 -1.98 -2.20
N PRO A 14 30.98 -1.62 -0.95
CA PRO A 14 30.33 -0.54 -0.22
C PRO A 14 30.37 0.77 -1.02
N HIS A 15 31.56 1.20 -1.39
CA HIS A 15 31.76 2.47 -2.09
C HIS A 15 31.36 2.47 -3.58
N SER A 16 30.78 1.38 -4.09
CA SER A 16 30.33 1.32 -5.47
C SER A 16 28.96 2.00 -5.67
N HIS A 17 28.76 2.53 -6.88
CA HIS A 17 27.48 3.05 -7.33
C HIS A 17 26.93 2.16 -8.44
N PRO A 18 26.30 1.01 -8.09
CA PRO A 18 25.77 0.09 -9.08
C PRO A 18 24.58 0.72 -9.81
N SER A 19 24.53 0.53 -11.13
CA SER A 19 23.41 0.95 -11.96
C SER A 19 22.13 0.16 -11.60
N PRO A 20 20.92 0.72 -11.74
CA PRO A 20 19.67 -0.01 -11.48
C PRO A 20 19.55 -1.34 -12.24
N SER A 21 20.11 -1.41 -13.46
CA SER A 21 20.17 -2.65 -14.24
C SER A 21 21.04 -3.71 -13.56
N GLN A 22 22.23 -3.34 -13.09
CA GLN A 22 23.15 -4.20 -12.35
C GLN A 22 22.54 -4.66 -11.02
N VAL A 23 21.88 -3.76 -10.29
CA VAL A 23 21.18 -4.10 -9.05
C VAL A 23 20.09 -5.15 -9.33
N LYS A 24 19.34 -5.01 -10.43
CA LYS A 24 18.29 -5.97 -10.81
C LYS A 24 18.86 -7.31 -11.24
N THR A 25 19.99 -7.35 -11.96
CA THR A 25 20.62 -8.61 -12.35
C THR A 25 21.21 -9.35 -11.16
N ALA A 26 21.92 -8.64 -10.26
CA ALA A 26 22.44 -9.20 -9.02
C ALA A 26 21.32 -9.69 -8.08
N TYR A 27 20.22 -8.93 -7.98
CA TYR A 27 19.04 -9.37 -7.23
C TYR A 27 18.47 -10.69 -7.79
N LYS A 28 18.32 -10.79 -9.11
CA LYS A 28 17.80 -12.00 -9.77
C LYS A 28 18.66 -13.24 -9.46
N SER A 29 19.98 -13.13 -9.57
CA SER A 29 20.87 -14.26 -9.27
C SER A 29 20.79 -14.65 -7.79
N LYS A 30 20.84 -13.67 -6.87
CA LYS A 30 20.75 -13.91 -5.43
C LYS A 30 19.42 -14.54 -5.01
N VAL A 31 18.30 -14.05 -5.55
CA VAL A 31 16.99 -14.65 -5.32
C VAL A 31 16.96 -16.10 -5.77
N TRP A 32 17.55 -16.38 -6.93
CA TRP A 32 17.60 -17.74 -7.44
C TRP A 32 18.42 -18.65 -6.53
N ASP A 33 19.51 -18.15 -5.96
CA ASP A 33 20.35 -18.90 -5.01
C ASP A 33 19.69 -19.12 -3.65
N THR A 34 18.84 -18.20 -3.21
CA THR A 34 18.16 -18.29 -1.90
C THR A 34 16.70 -18.73 -1.99
N HIS A 35 16.24 -19.18 -3.15
CA HIS A 35 14.84 -19.55 -3.33
C HIS A 35 14.49 -20.75 -2.42
N PRO A 36 13.45 -20.66 -1.57
CA PRO A 36 13.14 -21.70 -0.59
C PRO A 36 12.87 -23.07 -1.22
N ASP A 37 12.40 -23.12 -2.47
CA ASP A 37 12.15 -24.38 -3.18
C ASP A 37 13.43 -25.14 -3.56
N ARG A 38 14.60 -24.49 -3.54
CA ARG A 38 15.88 -25.17 -3.78
C ARG A 38 16.45 -25.84 -2.53
N PHE A 39 15.85 -25.60 -1.36
CA PHE A 39 16.36 -26.09 -0.09
C PHE A 39 15.50 -27.23 0.45
N PRO A 40 16.12 -28.25 1.06
CA PRO A 40 15.38 -29.29 1.77
C PRO A 40 14.63 -28.67 2.97
N PRO A 41 13.57 -29.33 3.49
CA PRO A 41 12.65 -28.75 4.48
C PRO A 41 13.33 -28.14 5.72
N HIS A 42 14.40 -28.76 6.21
CA HIS A 42 15.14 -28.33 7.40
C HIS A 42 16.00 -27.07 7.18
N LEU A 43 16.24 -26.66 5.94
CA LEU A 43 16.98 -25.43 5.59
C LEU A 43 16.06 -24.33 5.04
N LYS A 44 14.76 -24.59 4.88
CA LYS A 44 13.81 -23.63 4.30
C LYS A 44 13.72 -22.34 5.11
N SER A 45 13.62 -22.42 6.44
CA SER A 45 13.58 -21.23 7.31
C SER A 45 14.79 -20.33 7.12
N LYS A 46 15.98 -20.92 6.97
CA LYS A 46 17.23 -20.18 6.69
C LYS A 46 17.24 -19.56 5.29
N ALA A 47 16.70 -20.25 4.30
CA ALA A 47 16.57 -19.74 2.94
C ALA A 47 15.57 -18.58 2.86
N GLU A 48 14.40 -18.71 3.50
CA GLU A 48 13.38 -17.67 3.62
C GLU A 48 13.92 -16.40 4.29
N HIS A 49 14.65 -16.55 5.40
CA HIS A 49 15.29 -15.43 6.08
C HIS A 49 16.27 -14.70 5.15
N ARG A 50 17.12 -15.44 4.42
CA ARG A 50 18.06 -14.86 3.46
C ARG A 50 17.35 -14.20 2.29
N PHE A 51 16.32 -14.83 1.74
CA PHE A 51 15.50 -14.26 0.68
C PHE A 51 14.87 -12.94 1.10
N LYS A 52 14.36 -12.87 2.35
CA LYS A 52 13.81 -11.65 2.92
C LYS A 52 14.86 -10.54 3.02
N LEU A 53 16.05 -10.82 3.55
CA LEU A 53 17.16 -9.85 3.60
C LEU A 53 17.53 -9.31 2.21
N ILE A 54 17.61 -10.18 1.21
CA ILE A 54 17.91 -9.79 -0.18
C ILE A 54 16.80 -8.89 -0.75
N SER A 55 15.53 -9.19 -0.44
CA SER A 55 14.39 -8.39 -0.88
C SER A 55 14.36 -6.99 -0.25
N GLU A 56 14.69 -6.89 1.04
CA GLU A 56 14.80 -5.62 1.76
C GLU A 56 15.96 -4.77 1.22
N ALA A 57 17.11 -5.39 0.97
CA ALA A 57 18.27 -4.73 0.37
C ALA A 57 17.96 -4.16 -1.03
N TYR A 58 17.28 -4.94 -1.88
CA TYR A 58 16.86 -4.49 -3.20
C TYR A 58 15.86 -3.32 -3.13
N ALA A 59 14.90 -3.37 -2.21
CA ALA A 59 13.95 -2.28 -2.00
C ALA A 59 14.65 -1.00 -1.55
N CYS A 60 15.62 -1.10 -0.64
CA CYS A 60 16.43 0.02 -0.17
C CYS A 60 17.22 0.68 -1.32
N LEU A 61 17.94 -0.11 -2.13
CA LEU A 61 18.74 0.40 -3.25
C LEU A 61 17.89 0.97 -4.37
N ARG A 62 16.71 0.37 -4.63
CA ARG A 62 15.75 0.92 -5.57
C ARG A 62 15.21 2.27 -5.09
N SER A 63 14.84 2.39 -3.81
CA SER A 63 14.38 3.66 -3.21
C SER A 63 15.45 4.75 -3.28
N ALA A 64 16.70 4.41 -2.98
CA ALA A 64 17.83 5.34 -3.08
C ALA A 64 18.05 5.82 -4.54
N SER A 65 17.95 4.91 -5.51
CA SER A 65 18.05 5.27 -6.93
C SER A 65 16.91 6.19 -7.39
N TYR A 66 15.66 5.91 -6.98
CA TYR A 66 14.53 6.80 -7.27
C TYR A 66 14.74 8.19 -6.66
N SER A 67 15.19 8.30 -5.40
CA SER A 67 15.42 9.60 -4.76
C SER A 67 16.42 10.51 -5.49
N LYS A 68 17.37 9.94 -6.25
CA LYS A 68 18.32 10.70 -7.09
C LYS A 68 17.69 11.22 -8.39
N VAL A 69 16.74 10.49 -8.97
CA VAL A 69 16.11 10.85 -10.26
C VAL A 69 14.84 11.69 -10.05
N VAL A 70 14.13 11.53 -8.93
CA VAL A 70 12.92 12.30 -8.59
C VAL A 70 13.16 13.23 -7.40
N ARG A 71 14.24 14.02 -7.43
CA ARG A 71 14.36 15.22 -6.59
C ARG A 71 13.42 16.35 -7.07
N SER A 72 12.18 15.98 -7.39
CA SER A 72 10.98 16.81 -7.48
C SER A 72 9.80 15.94 -7.03
N GLY A 73 9.59 15.84 -5.71
CA GLY A 73 8.35 15.28 -5.14
C GLY A 73 8.49 14.09 -4.18
N VAL A 74 8.74 14.41 -2.90
CA VAL A 74 8.37 13.68 -1.67
C VAL A 74 9.16 12.40 -1.28
N PRO A 75 9.82 12.39 -0.09
CA PRO A 75 10.49 11.20 0.43
C PRO A 75 9.47 10.18 0.97
N ARG A 76 9.63 8.91 0.58
CA ARG A 76 9.03 7.78 1.33
C ARG A 76 10.10 7.21 2.26
N ALA A 77 10.00 7.51 3.54
CA ALA A 77 10.74 6.83 4.57
C ALA A 77 10.13 5.43 4.80
N CYS A 78 10.96 4.39 4.72
CA CYS A 78 10.60 3.08 5.23
C CYS A 78 10.70 3.17 6.75
N GLY A 79 9.57 3.45 7.41
CA GLY A 79 9.45 3.60 8.85
C GLY A 79 8.02 3.30 9.27
N SER A 80 7.90 2.40 10.22
CA SER A 80 6.66 2.00 10.90
C SER A 80 5.86 3.19 11.42
N GLY A 81 4.53 3.12 11.36
CA GLY A 81 3.63 3.93 12.19
C GLY A 81 2.87 5.02 11.48
N GLY A 82 1.58 4.74 11.23
CA GLY A 82 0.52 5.75 11.16
C GLY A 82 0.45 6.60 9.89
N HIS A 83 -0.38 6.19 8.92
CA HIS A 83 -1.30 7.07 8.16
C HIS A 83 -2.19 6.24 7.20
N ARG A 84 -2.69 5.08 7.66
CA ARG A 84 -3.74 4.31 6.93
C ARG A 84 -5.03 5.14 6.73
N ALA A 85 -5.25 6.17 7.54
CA ALA A 85 -6.42 7.03 7.48
C ALA A 85 -6.49 7.92 6.22
N LEU A 86 -5.35 8.31 5.63
CA LEU A 86 -5.34 9.26 4.51
C LEU A 86 -5.60 8.61 3.15
N ILE A 87 -5.46 7.28 3.04
CA ILE A 87 -5.71 6.54 1.79
C ILE A 87 -7.21 6.14 1.67
N ALA A 88 -7.95 6.09 2.78
CA ALA A 88 -9.37 5.74 2.80
C ALA A 88 -10.32 6.94 2.64
N ALA A 89 -9.80 8.16 2.73
CA ALA A 89 -10.58 9.39 2.65
C ALA A 89 -11.46 9.55 1.39
N PRO A 90 -11.01 9.21 0.15
CA PRO A 90 -11.85 9.46 -1.02
C PRO A 90 -13.09 8.56 -1.06
N PHE A 91 -13.01 7.31 -0.58
CA PHE A 91 -14.15 6.38 -0.61
C PHE A 91 -15.18 6.68 0.48
N LEU A 92 -14.74 7.14 1.66
CA LEU A 92 -15.66 7.54 2.73
C LEU A 92 -16.49 8.78 2.36
N LEU A 93 -15.91 9.76 1.65
CA LEU A 93 -16.66 10.93 1.17
C LEU A 93 -17.71 10.56 0.10
N ILE A 94 -17.44 9.55 -0.74
CA ILE A 94 -18.40 9.05 -1.74
C ILE A 94 -19.58 8.33 -1.06
N VAL A 95 -19.31 7.49 -0.06
CA VAL A 95 -20.39 6.80 0.69
C VAL A 95 -21.22 7.80 1.51
N LEU A 96 -20.59 8.80 2.14
CA LEU A 96 -21.31 9.81 2.93
C LEU A 96 -22.16 10.74 2.05
N SER A 97 -21.68 11.12 0.86
CA SER A 97 -22.41 12.02 -0.05
C SER A 97 -23.65 11.37 -0.68
N THR A 98 -23.58 10.08 -1.05
CA THR A 98 -24.73 9.35 -1.63
C THR A 98 -25.89 9.16 -0.65
N VAL A 99 -25.60 8.91 0.63
CA VAL A 99 -26.63 8.76 1.67
C VAL A 99 -27.31 10.10 2.01
N ALA A 100 -26.55 11.20 2.07
CA ALA A 100 -27.11 12.51 2.41
C ALA A 100 -27.97 13.13 1.29
N PHE A 101 -27.54 13.01 0.03
CA PHE A 101 -28.26 13.62 -1.10
C PHE A 101 -29.40 12.74 -1.65
N GLY A 102 -29.33 11.41 -1.54
CA GLY A 102 -30.37 10.50 -2.05
C GLY A 102 -31.67 10.47 -1.22
N GLY A 103 -31.59 10.72 0.09
CA GLY A 103 -32.76 10.58 1.00
C GLY A 103 -33.72 11.78 1.06
N SER A 104 -33.31 12.94 0.56
CA SER A 104 -34.05 14.20 0.77
C SER A 104 -35.22 14.43 -0.21
N ILE A 105 -35.22 13.79 -1.38
CA ILE A 105 -36.27 14.01 -2.38
C ILE A 105 -37.52 13.15 -2.08
N VAL A 106 -37.35 11.93 -1.57
CA VAL A 106 -38.46 10.99 -1.30
C VAL A 106 -39.27 11.37 -0.06
N THR A 107 -38.62 11.89 0.99
CA THR A 107 -39.31 12.33 2.22
C THR A 107 -40.21 13.54 1.98
N ARG A 108 -39.80 14.46 1.09
CA ARG A 108 -40.59 15.66 0.79
C ARG A 108 -41.85 15.35 -0.02
N SER A 109 -41.80 14.41 -0.97
CA SER A 109 -42.98 14.02 -1.75
C SER A 109 -44.01 13.26 -0.91
N TYR A 110 -43.57 12.32 -0.06
CA TYR A 110 -44.46 11.61 0.87
C TYR A 110 -45.15 12.56 1.86
N LYS A 111 -44.40 13.52 2.42
CA LYS A 111 -44.96 14.52 3.32
C LYS A 111 -45.99 15.42 2.63
N ARG A 112 -45.72 15.84 1.38
CA ARG A 112 -46.68 16.60 0.57
C ARG A 112 -47.94 15.80 0.22
N GLN A 113 -47.83 14.50 -0.08
CA GLN A 113 -48.98 13.65 -0.30
C GLN A 113 -49.83 13.49 0.97
N LYS A 114 -49.19 13.31 2.12
CA LYS A 114 -49.87 13.19 3.42
C LYS A 114 -50.61 14.48 3.81
N GLU A 115 -50.04 15.65 3.48
CA GLU A 115 -50.69 16.95 3.69
C GLU A 115 -51.85 17.18 2.70
N ALA A 116 -51.72 16.75 1.44
CA ALA A 116 -52.76 16.91 0.41
C ALA A 116 -53.95 15.95 0.58
N TYR A 117 -53.72 14.75 1.12
CA TYR A 117 -54.74 13.75 1.37
C TYR A 117 -54.65 13.25 2.83
N PRO A 118 -55.16 14.04 3.80
CA PRO A 118 -55.26 13.57 5.17
C PRO A 118 -56.22 12.37 5.19
N SER A 119 -55.70 11.18 5.48
CA SER A 119 -56.52 9.99 5.66
C SER A 119 -57.37 10.18 6.93
N HIS A 120 -58.66 10.44 6.74
CA HIS A 120 -59.61 10.48 7.84
C HIS A 120 -59.76 9.07 8.42
N ASN A 121 -59.27 8.85 9.64
CA ASN A 121 -59.33 7.55 10.31
C ASN A 121 -60.63 7.49 11.14
N PRO A 122 -61.62 6.68 10.74
CA PRO A 122 -62.92 6.61 11.42
C PRO A 122 -62.87 5.85 12.76
N PHE A 123 -61.70 5.35 13.17
CA PHE A 123 -61.51 4.59 14.42
C PHE A 123 -60.73 5.35 15.50
N LEU A 124 -60.33 6.59 15.23
CA LEU A 124 -59.79 7.50 16.25
C LEU A 124 -60.89 8.51 16.62
N PRO A 125 -61.18 8.71 17.92
CA PRO A 125 -62.24 9.61 18.38
C PRO A 125 -61.97 11.08 18.08
#